data_AF-A0A6V8L1S1-F1
#
_entry.id   AF-A0A6V8L1S1-F1
#
_cell.length_a   1.000
_cell.length_b   1.000
_cell.length_c   1.000
_cell.angle_alpha   90.00
_cell.angle_beta   90.00
_cell.angle_gamma   90.00
#
_symmetry.space_group_name_H-M   'P 1'
#
loop_
_entity.id
_entity.type
_entity.pdbx_description
1 polymer ?
#
loop_
_entity_poly.entity_id
_entity_poly.type
_entity_poly.pdbx_seq_one_letter_code
_entity_poly.pdbx_strand_id
1 'polypeptide(L)'
;MPGFAGGQPATPFVGVQAFYVAAKGKNKALAQEFVANYLTTPDLAVALYQAEPRPPALTAALDQIKGTDPDLAKFQEAGKSGAVLPAIPEMAAIWDPFGKAEAAIIGGADVTTTVNAAAKTISSQIK
;
A
#
# COMPACT_ATOMS: atom_id res chain seq x y z
N MET A 1 -3.32 3.97 15.52
CA MET A 1 -3.06 2.53 15.68
C MET A 1 -2.34 2.32 17.00
N PRO A 2 -2.78 1.42 17.89
CA PRO A 2 -2.04 1.14 19.12
C PRO A 2 -0.71 0.46 18.79
N GLY A 3 0.35 0.82 19.50
CA GLY A 3 1.62 0.08 19.46
C GLY A 3 1.54 -1.24 20.22
N PHE A 4 2.58 -2.06 20.11
CA PHE A 4 2.74 -3.25 20.95
C PHE A 4 3.20 -2.87 22.36
N ALA A 5 2.86 -3.69 23.37
CA ALA A 5 3.29 -3.44 24.74
C ALA A 5 4.82 -3.40 24.83
N GLY A 6 5.38 -2.29 25.34
CA GLY A 6 6.83 -2.05 25.39
C GLY A 6 7.48 -1.74 24.03
N GLY A 7 6.70 -1.62 22.96
CA GLY A 7 7.16 -1.28 21.61
C GLY A 7 7.04 0.21 21.28
N GLN A 8 7.65 0.60 20.16
CA GLN A 8 7.42 1.90 19.54
C GLN A 8 6.01 1.95 18.91
N PRO A 9 5.50 3.16 18.59
CA PRO A 9 4.26 3.30 17.81
C PRO A 9 4.29 2.41 16.55
N ALA A 10 3.18 1.76 16.26
CA ALA A 10 3.07 0.91 15.06
C ALA A 10 3.12 1.79 13.80
N THR A 11 4.01 1.44 12.87
CA THR A 11 4.19 2.14 11.60
C THR A 11 3.76 1.23 10.44
N PRO A 12 2.59 1.47 9.82
CA PRO A 12 2.14 0.66 8.69
C PRO A 12 2.88 1.02 7.40
N PHE A 13 2.81 0.15 6.39
CA PHE A 13 3.07 0.58 5.02
C PHE A 13 1.89 1.39 4.46
N VAL A 14 2.20 2.45 3.73
CA VAL A 14 1.26 3.21 2.90
C VAL A 14 1.39 2.73 1.47
N GLY A 15 0.34 2.09 0.96
CA GLY A 15 0.21 1.69 -0.43
C GLY A 15 -0.60 2.72 -1.22
N VAL A 16 -0.15 3.04 -2.43
CA VAL A 16 -0.87 3.91 -3.37
C VAL A 16 -1.28 3.09 -4.59
N GLN A 17 -2.55 3.17 -4.94
CA GLN A 17 -3.08 2.55 -6.16
C GLN A 17 -3.00 3.54 -7.31
N ALA A 18 -2.46 3.09 -8.44
CA ALA A 18 -2.24 3.94 -9.61
C ALA A 18 -2.77 3.26 -10.87
N PHE A 19 -3.20 4.09 -11.82
CA PHE A 19 -3.54 3.65 -13.17
C PHE A 19 -2.32 3.83 -14.08
N TYR A 20 -1.96 2.77 -14.79
CA TYR A 20 -0.85 2.78 -15.74
C TYR A 20 -1.34 2.58 -17.17
N VAL A 21 -0.73 3.27 -18.13
CA VAL A 21 -0.97 3.05 -19.56
C VAL A 21 -0.06 1.94 -20.07
N ALA A 22 -0.65 0.89 -20.63
CA ALA A 22 0.10 -0.20 -21.23
C ALA A 22 0.99 0.30 -22.38
N ALA A 23 2.31 0.11 -22.27
CA ALA A 23 3.28 0.65 -23.23
C ALA A 23 3.07 0.17 -24.68
N LYS A 24 2.55 -1.05 -24.85
CA LYS A 24 2.26 -1.70 -26.15
C LYS A 24 0.75 -1.78 -26.45
N GLY A 25 -0.07 -0.99 -25.76
CA GLY A 25 -1.53 -0.98 -25.96
C GLY A 25 -1.91 -0.44 -27.34
N LYS A 26 -2.90 -1.07 -27.99
CA LYS A 26 -3.40 -0.67 -29.32
C LYS A 26 -3.97 0.75 -29.33
N ASN A 27 -4.56 1.20 -28.23
CA ASN A 27 -5.25 2.49 -28.09
C ASN A 27 -4.50 3.47 -27.18
N LYS A 28 -3.16 3.51 -27.28
CA LYS A 28 -2.31 4.24 -26.33
C LYS A 28 -2.69 5.73 -26.18
N ALA A 29 -2.99 6.43 -27.27
CA ALA A 29 -3.37 7.84 -27.23
C ALA A 29 -4.67 8.07 -26.44
N LEU A 30 -5.70 7.26 -26.67
CA LEU A 30 -6.96 7.34 -25.93
C LEU A 30 -6.79 6.98 -24.45
N ALA A 31 -5.95 5.99 -24.15
CA ALA A 31 -5.64 5.64 -22.76
C ALA A 31 -4.88 6.76 -22.03
N GLN A 32 -3.94 7.44 -22.71
CA GLN A 32 -3.24 8.60 -22.17
C GLN A 32 -4.21 9.76 -21.91
N GLU A 33 -5.09 10.05 -22.85
CA GLU A 33 -6.14 11.07 -22.71
C GLU A 33 -7.04 10.79 -21.50
N PHE A 34 -7.51 9.55 -21.37
CA PHE A 34 -8.34 9.12 -20.23
C PHE A 34 -7.61 9.29 -18.89
N VAL A 35 -6.34 8.88 -18.80
CA VAL A 35 -5.55 9.01 -17.57
C VAL A 35 -5.27 10.48 -17.25
N ALA A 36 -4.92 11.29 -18.24
CA ALA A 36 -4.54 12.68 -18.02
C ALA A 36 -5.74 13.55 -17.63
N ASN A 37 -6.89 13.35 -18.29
CA ASN A 37 -7.99 14.32 -18.25
C ASN A 37 -9.26 13.82 -17.56
N TYR A 38 -9.45 12.50 -17.41
CA TYR A 38 -10.63 11.95 -16.74
C TYR A 38 -10.30 11.38 -15.35
N LEU A 39 -9.22 10.62 -15.22
CA LEU A 39 -8.84 10.00 -13.94
C LEU A 39 -8.43 11.01 -12.86
N THR A 40 -8.11 12.23 -13.26
CA THR A 40 -7.70 13.33 -12.38
C THR A 40 -8.88 14.18 -11.89
N THR A 41 -10.11 13.83 -12.27
CA THR A 41 -11.31 14.60 -11.89
C THR A 41 -11.77 14.26 -10.47
N PRO A 42 -12.22 15.25 -9.68
CA PRO A 42 -12.80 15.00 -8.35
C PRO A 42 -14.00 14.05 -8.41
N ASP A 43 -14.90 14.23 -9.37
CA ASP A 43 -16.13 13.44 -9.50
C ASP A 43 -15.81 11.94 -9.64
N LEU A 44 -14.83 11.58 -10.47
CA LEU A 44 -14.42 10.18 -10.59
C LEU A 44 -13.78 9.67 -9.29
N ALA A 45 -12.89 10.44 -8.67
CA ALA A 45 -12.24 10.03 -7.43
C ALA A 45 -13.26 9.82 -6.29
N VAL A 46 -14.31 10.64 -6.21
CA VAL A 46 -15.44 10.44 -5.28
C VAL A 46 -16.26 9.21 -5.66
N ALA A 47 -16.55 8.98 -6.94
CA ALA A 47 -17.28 7.80 -7.39
C ALA A 47 -16.50 6.50 -7.07
N LEU A 48 -15.18 6.50 -7.25
CA LEU A 48 -14.31 5.38 -6.86
C LEU A 48 -14.39 5.12 -5.35
N TYR A 49 -14.35 6.17 -4.53
CA TYR A 49 -14.49 6.05 -3.08
C TYR A 49 -15.87 5.48 -2.67
N GLN A 50 -16.95 5.91 -3.32
CA GLN A 50 -18.29 5.36 -3.04
C GLN A 50 -18.41 3.88 -3.41
N ALA A 51 -17.74 3.45 -4.49
CA ALA A 51 -17.74 2.05 -4.92
C ALA A 51 -16.82 1.17 -4.05
N GLU A 52 -15.66 1.68 -3.68
CA GLU A 52 -14.67 1.02 -2.85
C GLU A 52 -13.95 2.07 -1.98
N PRO A 53 -14.27 2.19 -0.68
CA PRO A 53 -13.94 3.34 0.18
C PRO A 53 -12.47 3.40 0.60
N ARG A 54 -11.57 3.48 -0.38
CA ARG A 54 -10.15 3.77 -0.22
C ARG A 54 -9.96 5.29 -0.21
N PRO A 55 -9.22 5.86 0.75
CA PRO A 55 -8.99 7.30 0.80
C PRO A 55 -8.52 7.86 -0.55
N PRO A 56 -9.22 8.84 -1.14
CA PRO A 56 -8.79 9.45 -2.40
C PRO A 56 -7.41 10.08 -2.27
N ALA A 57 -6.53 9.81 -3.23
CA ALA A 57 -5.23 10.48 -3.33
C ALA A 57 -5.36 11.95 -3.78
N LEU A 58 -6.42 12.28 -4.52
CA LEU A 58 -6.72 13.64 -4.96
C LEU A 58 -7.34 14.44 -3.81
N THR A 59 -6.63 15.46 -3.33
CA THR A 59 -7.05 16.28 -2.17
C THR A 59 -8.39 16.96 -2.38
N ALA A 60 -8.68 17.43 -3.60
CA ALA A 60 -9.98 18.03 -3.93
C ALA A 60 -11.16 17.06 -3.72
N ALA A 61 -11.00 15.78 -4.07
CA ALA A 61 -12.03 14.76 -3.83
C ALA A 61 -12.11 14.39 -2.34
N LEU A 62 -10.96 14.30 -1.68
CA LEU A 62 -10.88 14.03 -0.24
C LEU A 62 -11.60 15.11 0.59
N ASP A 63 -11.47 16.38 0.21
CA ASP A 63 -12.16 17.50 0.86
C ASP A 63 -13.69 17.42 0.68
N GLN A 64 -14.18 16.95 -0.47
CA GLN A 64 -15.62 16.78 -0.73
C GLN A 64 -16.27 15.70 0.14
N ILE A 65 -15.55 14.64 0.46
CA ILE A 65 -16.04 13.52 1.30
C ILE A 65 -15.64 13.67 2.77
N LYS A 66 -14.97 14.77 3.13
CA LYS A 66 -14.47 14.95 4.49
C LYS A 66 -15.65 15.01 5.48
N GLY A 67 -15.58 14.16 6.51
CA GLY A 67 -16.62 14.10 7.54
C GLY A 67 -17.87 13.33 7.14
N THR A 68 -17.94 12.77 5.93
CA THR A 68 -19.06 11.88 5.53
C THR A 68 -18.88 10.47 6.06
N ASP A 69 -17.64 10.05 6.33
CA ASP A 69 -17.28 8.73 6.82
C ASP A 69 -16.34 8.85 8.05
N PRO A 70 -16.73 8.33 9.22
CA PRO A 70 -15.86 8.32 10.40
C PRO A 70 -14.62 7.42 10.23
N ASP A 71 -14.65 6.43 9.34
CA ASP A 71 -13.52 5.53 9.12
C ASP A 71 -12.44 6.16 8.23
N LEU A 72 -12.82 7.00 7.26
CA LEU A 72 -11.88 7.80 6.47
C LEU A 72 -10.89 8.57 7.36
N ALA A 73 -11.38 9.25 8.40
CA ALA A 73 -10.51 9.99 9.32
C ALA A 73 -9.54 9.07 10.07
N LYS A 74 -9.97 7.86 10.44
CA LYS A 74 -9.11 6.87 11.11
C LYS A 74 -8.04 6.34 10.16
N PHE A 75 -8.38 6.09 8.89
CA PHE A 75 -7.40 5.66 7.87
C PHE A 75 -6.38 6.75 7.56
N GLN A 76 -6.83 8.01 7.46
CA GLN A 76 -5.91 9.14 7.31
C GLN A 76 -4.95 9.24 8.50
N GLU A 77 -5.46 9.12 9.73
CA GLU A 77 -4.63 9.14 10.93
C GLU A 77 -3.64 7.97 10.97
N ALA A 78 -4.07 6.76 10.63
CA ALA A 78 -3.20 5.58 10.57
C ALA A 78 -2.08 5.73 9.51
N GLY A 79 -2.38 6.38 8.39
CA GLY A 79 -1.43 6.58 7.29
C GLY A 79 -0.43 7.72 7.51
N LYS A 80 -0.71 8.70 8.38
CA LYS A 80 0.15 9.89 8.59
C LYS A 80 1.60 9.57 8.93
N SER A 81 1.83 8.54 9.73
CA SER A 81 3.15 8.11 10.15
C SER A 81 3.64 6.87 9.41
N GLY A 82 2.89 6.38 8.43
CA GLY A 82 3.23 5.17 7.69
C GLY A 82 4.41 5.37 6.74
N ALA A 83 5.16 4.29 6.50
CA ALA A 83 6.24 4.27 5.52
C ALA A 83 5.67 3.97 4.14
N VAL A 84 6.03 4.72 3.11
CA VAL A 84 5.62 4.38 1.73
C VAL A 84 6.22 3.03 1.36
N LEU A 85 5.40 2.12 0.83
CA LEU A 85 5.88 0.83 0.39
C LEU A 85 6.93 1.02 -0.72
N PRO A 86 8.14 0.44 -0.60
CA PRO A 86 9.13 0.60 -1.65
C PRO A 86 8.62 0.01 -2.98
N ALA A 87 8.86 0.72 -4.08
CA ALA A 87 8.40 0.30 -5.42
C ALA A 87 9.52 -0.29 -6.28
N ILE A 88 10.63 -0.69 -5.66
CA ILE A 88 11.79 -1.29 -6.34
C ILE A 88 11.53 -2.78 -6.65
N PRO A 89 12.07 -3.33 -7.75
CA PRO A 89 11.88 -4.73 -8.12
C PRO A 89 12.21 -5.74 -7.02
N GLU A 90 13.23 -5.43 -6.21
CA GLU A 90 13.73 -6.26 -5.11
C GLU A 90 12.68 -6.53 -4.03
N MET A 91 11.65 -5.69 -3.90
CA MET A 91 10.56 -5.92 -2.96
C MET A 91 9.79 -7.21 -3.24
N ALA A 92 9.79 -7.70 -4.49
CA ALA A 92 9.16 -8.96 -4.83
C ALA A 92 9.79 -10.16 -4.10
N ALA A 93 11.08 -10.07 -3.75
CA ALA A 93 11.82 -11.12 -3.03
C ALA A 93 11.50 -11.15 -1.53
N ILE A 94 10.84 -10.14 -0.97
CA ILE A 94 10.64 -10.00 0.48
C ILE A 94 9.43 -10.82 0.96
N TRP A 95 8.32 -10.78 0.23
CA TRP A 95 7.01 -11.20 0.76
C TRP A 95 6.92 -12.67 1.14
N ASP A 96 7.36 -13.58 0.27
CA ASP A 96 7.23 -15.02 0.52
C ASP A 96 8.14 -15.52 1.66
N PRO A 97 9.46 -15.19 1.70
CA PRO A 97 10.31 -15.59 2.81
C PRO A 97 9.86 -14.97 4.14
N PHE A 98 9.46 -13.70 4.14
CA PHE A 98 9.03 -13.01 5.34
C PHE A 98 7.70 -13.57 5.87
N GLY A 99 6.68 -13.78 5.01
CA GLY A 99 5.41 -14.34 5.43
C GLY A 99 5.52 -15.77 5.98
N LYS A 100 6.41 -16.59 5.41
CA LYS A 100 6.72 -17.93 5.94
C LYS A 100 7.38 -17.87 7.32
N ALA A 101 8.28 -16.90 7.53
CA ALA A 101 8.90 -16.67 8.82
C ALA A 101 7.88 -16.26 9.89
N GLU A 102 6.98 -15.34 9.56
CA GLU A 102 5.88 -14.94 10.45
C GLU A 102 5.01 -16.15 10.84
N ALA A 103 4.58 -16.94 9.86
CA ALA A 103 3.78 -18.14 10.10
C ALA A 103 4.50 -19.17 10.99
N ALA A 104 5.81 -19.39 10.76
CA ALA A 104 6.61 -20.32 11.56
C ALA A 104 6.77 -19.83 13.01
N ILE A 105 6.98 -18.54 13.22
CA ILE A 105 7.09 -17.93 14.55
C ILE A 105 5.76 -18.06 15.31
N ILE A 106 4.63 -17.79 14.64
CA ILE A 106 3.30 -18.03 15.22
C ILE A 106 3.12 -19.51 15.58
N GLY A 107 3.68 -20.41 14.78
CA GLY A 107 3.71 -21.86 15.03
C GLY A 107 4.68 -22.33 16.12
N GLY A 108 5.42 -21.43 16.78
CA GLY A 108 6.32 -21.73 17.89
C GLY A 108 7.79 -21.92 17.51
N ALA A 109 8.19 -21.59 16.28
CA ALA A 109 9.60 -21.55 15.92
C ALA A 109 10.36 -20.43 16.67
N ASP A 110 11.66 -20.62 16.89
CA ASP A 110 12.52 -19.59 17.48
C ASP A 110 12.57 -18.33 16.60
N VAL A 111 12.32 -17.17 17.20
CA VAL A 111 12.22 -15.88 16.49
C VAL A 111 13.54 -15.52 15.82
N THR A 112 14.65 -15.55 16.57
CA THR A 112 15.95 -15.07 16.08
C THR A 112 16.45 -15.91 14.91
N THR A 113 16.39 -17.23 15.05
CA THR A 113 16.82 -18.17 14.02
C THR A 113 15.96 -18.05 12.77
N THR A 114 14.64 -17.94 12.94
CA THR A 114 13.68 -17.86 11.82
C THR A 114 13.83 -16.57 11.03
N VAL A 115 13.94 -15.42 11.70
CA VAL A 115 14.15 -14.12 11.03
C VAL A 115 15.49 -14.08 10.30
N ASN A 116 16.56 -14.59 10.91
CA ASN A 116 17.88 -14.64 10.27
C ASN A 116 17.90 -15.56 9.04
N ALA A 117 17.17 -16.67 9.07
CA ALA A 117 17.01 -17.55 7.91
C ALA A 117 16.28 -16.83 6.78
N ALA A 118 15.17 -16.16 7.08
CA ALA A 118 14.41 -15.37 6.10
C ALA A 118 15.27 -14.27 5.47
N ALA A 119 16.03 -13.53 6.28
CA ALA A 119 16.94 -12.49 5.79
C ALA A 119 17.97 -13.05 4.80
N LYS A 120 18.60 -14.19 5.12
CA LYS A 120 19.53 -14.88 4.19
C LYS A 120 18.85 -15.29 2.88
N THR A 121 17.63 -15.82 2.96
CA THR A 121 16.85 -16.18 1.77
C THR A 121 16.56 -14.95 0.90
N ILE A 122 16.09 -13.85 1.50
CA ILE A 122 15.82 -12.59 0.79
C ILE A 122 17.09 -12.08 0.10
N SER A 123 18.20 -11.98 0.84
CA SER A 123 19.48 -11.53 0.27
C SER A 123 20.00 -12.42 -0.86
N SER A 124 19.69 -13.73 -0.86
CA SER A 124 20.09 -14.62 -1.95
C SER A 124 19.30 -14.41 -3.25
N GLN A 125 18.10 -13.83 -3.15
CA GLN A 125 17.20 -13.56 -4.27
C GLN A 125 17.43 -12.18 -4.91
N ILE A 126 18.03 -11.25 -4.16
CA ILE A 126 18.41 -9.92 -4.62
C ILE A 126 19.89 -9.99 -5.00
N LYS A 127 20.19 -10.18 -6.29
CA LYS A 127 21.56 -10.21 -6.84
C LYS A 127 21.83 -8.99 -7.70
#